data_AF-A0A6P4Z159-F1
#
_entry.id   AF-A0A6P4Z159-F1
#
_cell.length_a   1.000
_cell.length_b   1.000
_cell.length_c   1.000
_cell.angle_alpha   90.00
_cell.angle_beta   90.00
_cell.angle_gamma   90.00
#
_symmetry.space_group_name_H-M   'P 1'
#
loop_
_entity.id
_entity.type
_entity.pdbx_description
1 polymer ?
#
loop_
_entity_poly.entity_id
_entity_poly.type
_entity_poly.pdbx_seq_one_letter_code
_entity_poly.pdbx_strand_id
1 'polypeptide(L)'
;MSSGPIFSSLVTDSSRSSRKKSDSALGTEFTLVCDRVPLRDPSPTVQRFLCFVFDNGSGAMSTLPIDVGGEGISLSDMKEVKAMPHIASGCTAVCPPPLPPKPGKDTKQVILWGGLDKRRWCCSNDLTQVDITITPKTTTAKVSILPGDKQDGVPSPRTGHTLVAISSLQAILFGGLELASRHVGLGTCAQSCKDGYFYLLDMTTLRWNKLPLPPLVPRAYDSSTWVPASSTMVIVGGITYSGHCPSERLSVSDVVCLKVSDTSQYTLTEIHMEGRELLQTLNQRDAQ
;
A
#
# COMPACT_ATOMS: atom_id res chain seq x y z
N MET A 1 15.48 6.79 17.36
CA MET A 1 15.95 5.90 18.45
C MET A 1 15.34 4.54 18.20
N SER A 2 16.13 3.52 17.86
CA SER A 2 15.63 2.13 17.72
C SER A 2 15.54 1.46 19.09
N SER A 3 14.71 0.41 19.23
CA SER A 3 14.48 -0.34 20.48
C SER A 3 13.75 0.43 21.61
N GLY A 4 12.77 1.24 21.25
CA GLY A 4 11.87 1.88 22.22
C GLY A 4 10.93 0.88 22.93
N PRO A 5 10.29 1.28 24.04
CA PRO A 5 9.32 0.44 24.75
C PRO A 5 8.06 0.22 23.91
N ILE A 6 7.31 -0.84 24.23
CA ILE A 6 5.96 -1.03 23.70
C ILE A 6 5.11 0.18 24.14
N PHE A 7 4.58 0.92 23.17
CA PHE A 7 3.65 2.02 23.40
C PHE A 7 2.23 1.60 23.05
N SER A 8 1.50 1.04 24.03
CA SER A 8 0.07 0.79 23.88
C SER A 8 -0.68 2.12 24.02
N SER A 9 -1.07 2.71 22.88
CA SER A 9 -1.81 3.98 22.86
C SER A 9 -3.16 3.89 23.56
N LEU A 10 -3.72 5.05 23.94
CA LEU A 10 -5.03 5.14 24.58
C LEU A 10 -6.14 4.59 23.66
N VAL A 11 -7.03 3.80 24.23
CA VAL A 11 -8.20 3.23 23.54
C VAL A 11 -9.35 4.23 23.48
N THR A 12 -10.27 4.04 22.52
CA THR A 12 -11.41 4.94 22.32
C THR A 12 -12.62 4.46 23.11
N ASP A 13 -13.25 5.37 23.86
CA ASP A 13 -14.37 5.06 24.77
C ASP A 13 -15.74 5.00 24.06
N SER A 14 -15.78 5.28 22.76
CA SER A 14 -17.00 5.43 21.96
C SER A 14 -18.00 6.48 22.46
N SER A 15 -17.58 7.41 23.31
CA SER A 15 -18.46 8.49 23.80
C SER A 15 -18.87 9.46 22.69
N ARG A 16 -17.99 9.64 21.69
CA ARG A 16 -18.17 10.56 20.55
C ARG A 16 -17.82 9.95 19.19
N SER A 17 -17.66 8.63 19.11
CA SER A 17 -17.39 7.89 17.87
C SER A 17 -18.51 6.89 17.56
N SER A 18 -18.42 6.18 16.42
CA SER A 18 -19.33 5.08 16.14
C SER A 18 -19.17 3.95 17.17
N ARG A 19 -20.18 3.07 17.29
CA ARG A 19 -20.24 1.95 18.25
C ARG A 19 -19.28 0.79 17.92
N LYS A 20 -18.10 1.11 17.40
CA LYS A 20 -17.06 0.16 17.02
C LYS A 20 -15.81 0.25 17.89
N LYS A 21 -15.74 1.19 18.85
CA LYS A 21 -14.52 1.45 19.65
C LYS A 21 -13.26 1.68 18.82
N SER A 22 -13.43 2.04 17.55
CA SER A 22 -12.36 2.11 16.56
C SER A 22 -11.63 0.79 16.30
N ASP A 23 -12.24 -0.35 16.63
CA ASP A 23 -11.69 -1.70 16.43
C ASP A 23 -11.82 -2.21 14.97
N SER A 24 -12.29 -1.36 14.05
CA SER A 24 -12.48 -1.69 12.64
C SER A 24 -11.19 -1.54 11.81
N ALA A 25 -10.03 -1.85 12.38
CA ALA A 25 -8.74 -1.80 11.70
C ALA A 25 -8.48 -3.04 10.81
N LEU A 26 -9.26 -4.10 10.99
CA LEU A 26 -9.13 -5.35 10.24
C LEU A 26 -9.35 -5.12 8.74
N GLY A 27 -8.38 -5.52 7.92
CA GLY A 27 -8.48 -5.44 6.46
C GLY A 27 -8.33 -4.02 5.90
N THR A 28 -7.78 -3.07 6.67
CA THR A 28 -7.54 -1.69 6.22
C THR A 28 -6.22 -1.56 5.47
N GLU A 29 -6.17 -0.65 4.49
CA GLU A 29 -4.98 -0.29 3.72
C GLU A 29 -4.87 1.23 3.69
N PHE A 30 -3.74 1.80 4.07
CA PHE A 30 -3.66 3.24 4.22
C PHE A 30 -2.29 3.80 3.86
N THR A 31 -2.22 5.13 3.81
CA THR A 31 -0.94 5.80 3.76
C THR A 31 -0.92 7.01 4.69
N LEU A 32 0.30 7.33 5.11
CA LEU A 32 0.60 8.35 6.08
C LEU A 32 1.72 9.23 5.52
N VAL A 33 1.55 10.54 5.63
CA VAL A 33 2.52 11.54 5.17
C VAL A 33 2.83 12.48 6.32
N CYS A 34 4.11 12.68 6.64
CA CYS A 34 4.52 13.76 7.52
C CYS A 34 4.33 15.09 6.78
N ASP A 35 3.45 15.96 7.29
CA ASP A 35 3.10 17.20 6.59
C ASP A 35 3.17 18.40 7.53
N ARG A 36 3.28 19.59 6.94
CA ARG A 36 3.60 20.83 7.67
C ARG A 36 2.39 21.51 8.29
N VAL A 37 1.16 21.18 7.89
CA VAL A 37 -0.04 21.89 8.36
C VAL A 37 -0.52 21.26 9.69
N PRO A 38 -0.33 21.92 10.85
CA PRO A 38 -0.70 21.39 12.14
C PRO A 38 -2.20 21.63 12.36
N LEU A 39 -3.05 20.84 11.69
CA LEU A 39 -4.51 21.06 11.70
C LEU A 39 -5.17 20.82 13.06
N ARG A 40 -4.58 19.96 13.90
CA ARG A 40 -5.21 19.42 15.11
C ARG A 40 -4.61 19.95 16.43
N ASP A 41 -3.50 20.67 16.35
CA ASP A 41 -2.81 21.38 17.42
C ASP A 41 -1.89 22.39 16.71
N PRO A 42 -2.22 23.69 16.75
CA PRO A 42 -1.46 24.74 16.06
C PRO A 42 -0.14 25.10 16.77
N SER A 43 0.39 24.22 17.62
CA SER A 43 1.67 24.40 18.27
C SER A 43 2.82 24.57 17.26
N PRO A 44 3.73 25.55 17.46
CA PRO A 44 4.89 25.76 16.60
C PRO A 44 5.96 24.65 16.74
N THR A 45 5.81 23.73 17.70
CA THR A 45 6.79 22.67 17.99
C THR A 45 6.35 21.28 17.53
N VAL A 46 5.04 21.06 17.32
CA VAL A 46 4.50 19.73 17.04
C VAL A 46 4.42 19.50 15.54
N GLN A 47 5.42 18.81 14.99
CA GLN A 47 5.31 18.21 13.66
C GLN A 47 4.28 17.07 13.69
N ARG A 48 3.42 16.96 12.67
CA ARG A 48 2.35 15.97 12.62
C ARG A 48 2.40 15.06 11.39
N PHE A 49 1.87 13.85 11.59
CA PHE A 49 1.62 12.92 10.51
C PHE A 49 0.15 13.01 10.09
N LEU A 50 -0.09 13.36 8.84
CA LEU A 50 -1.41 13.29 8.23
C LEU A 50 -1.62 11.87 7.73
N CYS A 51 -2.50 11.14 8.42
CA CYS A 51 -2.87 9.78 8.07
C CYS A 51 -4.28 9.77 7.48
N PHE A 52 -4.43 9.16 6.31
CA PHE A 52 -5.74 8.84 5.74
C PHE A 52 -5.87 7.34 5.69
N VAL A 53 -6.64 6.80 6.64
CA VAL A 53 -7.02 5.39 6.55
C VAL A 53 -8.07 5.28 5.47
N PHE A 54 -7.66 4.73 4.33
CA PHE A 54 -8.59 4.39 3.27
C PHE A 54 -9.17 3.03 3.63
N ASP A 55 -10.48 3.01 3.77
CA ASP A 55 -11.14 1.73 3.88
C ASP A 55 -11.55 1.25 2.50
N ASN A 56 -11.37 -0.05 2.32
CA ASN A 56 -11.52 -0.78 1.07
C ASN A 56 -13.00 -1.05 0.71
N GLY A 57 -13.88 -0.07 0.95
CA GLY A 57 -15.29 -0.07 0.57
C GLY A 57 -16.15 -1.24 1.07
N SER A 58 -15.61 -2.14 1.91
CA SER A 58 -16.28 -3.35 2.41
C SER A 58 -15.77 -3.82 3.78
N GLY A 59 -14.57 -3.42 4.21
CA GLY A 59 -13.97 -3.79 5.50
C GLY A 59 -14.40 -2.92 6.68
N ALA A 60 -14.59 -1.61 6.49
CA ALA A 60 -14.89 -0.61 7.53
C ALA A 60 -15.68 0.61 6.98
N MET A 61 -15.45 1.82 7.53
CA MET A 61 -16.06 3.07 7.07
C MET A 61 -15.16 3.75 6.02
N SER A 62 -15.75 4.22 4.90
CA SER A 62 -15.08 4.71 3.66
C SER A 62 -13.71 5.40 3.77
N THR A 63 -13.50 6.34 4.69
CA THR A 63 -12.19 6.96 4.93
C THR A 63 -12.19 7.64 6.29
N LEU A 64 -11.16 7.37 7.12
CA LEU A 64 -11.04 7.91 8.46
C LEU A 64 -9.66 8.57 8.64
N PRO A 65 -9.58 9.89 8.87
CA PRO A 65 -8.34 10.49 9.34
C PRO A 65 -8.08 10.08 10.80
N ILE A 66 -6.83 9.76 11.13
CA ILE A 66 -6.39 9.48 12.50
C ILE A 66 -5.53 10.65 12.99
N ASP A 67 -5.66 11.04 14.27
CA ASP A 67 -4.72 11.98 14.88
C ASP A 67 -3.48 11.24 15.33
N VAL A 68 -2.50 11.18 14.43
CA VAL A 68 -1.13 10.80 14.78
C VAL A 68 -0.38 12.11 15.00
N GLY A 69 -0.34 12.56 16.25
CA GLY A 69 0.42 13.73 16.69
C GLY A 69 1.93 13.50 16.60
N GLY A 70 2.70 14.40 17.22
CA GLY A 70 4.16 14.19 17.35
C GLY A 70 4.49 12.96 18.22
N GLU A 71 3.71 12.74 19.28
CA GLU A 71 3.97 11.67 20.27
C GLU A 71 2.71 10.87 20.66
N GLY A 72 1.52 11.45 20.52
CA GLY A 72 0.25 10.82 20.92
C GLY A 72 -0.59 10.35 19.74
N ILE A 73 -1.35 9.27 19.95
CA ILE A 73 -2.38 8.76 19.02
C ILE A 73 -3.75 8.91 19.68
N SER A 74 -4.69 9.58 19.02
CA SER A 74 -6.07 9.71 19.48
C SER A 74 -7.06 9.88 18.33
N LEU A 75 -8.36 9.94 18.65
CA LEU A 75 -9.39 10.36 17.71
C LEU A 75 -9.49 11.88 17.69
N SER A 76 -9.35 12.49 16.52
CA SER A 76 -9.62 13.93 16.34
C SER A 76 -10.77 14.23 15.39
N ASP A 77 -11.21 13.25 14.61
CA ASP A 77 -12.25 13.42 13.60
C ASP A 77 -12.85 12.06 13.21
N MET A 78 -14.12 12.06 12.85
CA MET A 78 -14.86 10.89 12.39
C MET A 78 -15.49 11.24 11.05
N LYS A 79 -15.07 10.56 9.99
CA LYS A 79 -15.51 10.84 8.62
C LYS A 79 -16.14 9.62 7.96
N GLU A 80 -17.20 9.88 7.21
CA GLU A 80 -17.71 9.03 6.14
C GLU A 80 -17.70 9.85 4.83
N VAL A 81 -16.53 10.32 4.41
CA VAL A 81 -16.42 11.13 3.19
C VAL A 81 -16.42 10.20 1.98
N LYS A 82 -17.50 10.28 1.19
CA LYS A 82 -17.83 9.44 0.03
C LYS A 82 -18.21 8.00 0.39
N ALA A 83 -19.50 7.82 0.66
CA ALA A 83 -20.18 6.54 0.85
C ALA A 83 -20.09 5.63 -0.40
N MET A 84 -18.97 4.90 -0.47
CA MET A 84 -18.75 3.56 -1.04
C MET A 84 -19.09 3.26 -2.51
N PRO A 85 -18.18 3.63 -3.43
CA PRO A 85 -17.81 2.80 -4.56
C PRO A 85 -16.30 2.49 -4.59
N HIS A 86 -15.72 2.03 -3.48
CA HIS A 86 -14.27 1.76 -3.37
C HIS A 86 -13.92 0.28 -3.58
N ILE A 87 -12.67 0.03 -3.99
CA ILE A 87 -12.06 -1.29 -4.18
C ILE A 87 -11.96 -2.06 -2.86
N ALA A 88 -12.17 -3.39 -2.85
CA ALA A 88 -11.92 -4.23 -1.67
C ALA A 88 -10.48 -4.78 -1.66
N SER A 89 -9.80 -4.77 -0.51
CA SER A 89 -8.41 -5.22 -0.29
C SER A 89 -7.48 -5.13 -1.53
N GLY A 90 -7.07 -3.91 -1.86
CA GLY A 90 -6.24 -3.58 -3.02
C GLY A 90 -4.80 -3.29 -2.62
N CYS A 91 -4.28 -2.16 -3.09
CA CYS A 91 -3.06 -1.57 -2.56
C CYS A 91 -3.14 -0.04 -2.66
N THR A 92 -2.45 0.65 -1.77
CA THR A 92 -2.39 2.12 -1.73
C THR A 92 -0.96 2.58 -1.99
N ALA A 93 -0.78 3.46 -2.98
CA ALA A 93 0.46 4.17 -3.20
C ALA A 93 0.22 5.68 -3.14
N VAL A 94 0.97 6.38 -2.28
CA VAL A 94 0.99 7.85 -2.27
C VAL A 94 1.93 8.32 -3.34
N CYS A 95 1.40 9.07 -4.30
CA CYS A 95 2.17 9.55 -5.43
C CYS A 95 1.89 11.04 -5.68
N PRO A 96 2.89 11.91 -5.62
CA PRO A 96 2.82 13.26 -6.22
C PRO A 96 2.71 13.15 -7.76
N PRO A 97 2.20 14.13 -8.52
CA PRO A 97 2.75 15.46 -8.49
C PRO A 97 1.92 16.35 -7.57
N PRO A 98 2.57 17.25 -6.81
CA PRO A 98 1.82 18.26 -6.10
C PRO A 98 1.04 19.08 -7.13
N LEU A 99 -0.28 19.20 -6.94
CA LEU A 99 -1.03 20.23 -7.65
C LEU A 99 -0.41 21.60 -7.30
N PRO A 100 -0.53 22.62 -8.17
CA PRO A 100 -0.02 23.94 -7.88
C PRO A 100 -0.46 24.41 -6.48
N PRO A 101 0.47 24.84 -5.63
CA PRO A 101 0.14 25.23 -4.26
C PRO A 101 -0.86 26.37 -4.29
N LYS A 102 -1.88 26.28 -3.43
CA LYS A 102 -2.89 27.32 -3.29
C LYS A 102 -2.77 27.93 -1.88
N PRO A 103 -2.91 29.26 -1.73
CA PRO A 103 -2.83 29.89 -0.42
C PRO A 103 -3.79 29.23 0.58
N GLY A 104 -3.24 28.81 1.74
CA GLY A 104 -4.02 28.25 2.84
C GLY A 104 -4.50 26.80 2.65
N LYS A 105 -3.99 26.04 1.66
CA LYS A 105 -4.34 24.62 1.52
C LYS A 105 -3.26 23.78 0.85
N ASP A 106 -3.18 22.54 1.29
CA ASP A 106 -2.33 21.52 0.70
C ASP A 106 -3.16 20.50 -0.06
N THR A 107 -2.56 19.96 -1.12
CA THR A 107 -3.18 18.93 -1.96
C THR A 107 -2.28 17.71 -2.01
N LYS A 108 -2.89 16.54 -1.93
CA LYS A 108 -2.25 15.23 -2.05
C LYS A 108 -3.03 14.40 -3.06
N GLN A 109 -2.33 13.52 -3.76
CA GLN A 109 -2.95 12.52 -4.63
C GLN A 109 -2.55 11.14 -4.13
N VAL A 110 -3.53 10.24 -4.16
CA VAL A 110 -3.36 8.85 -3.77
C VAL A 110 -3.84 7.99 -4.93
N ILE A 111 -3.04 6.98 -5.28
CA ILE A 111 -3.41 5.97 -6.25
C ILE A 111 -3.76 4.70 -5.50
N LEU A 112 -4.89 4.12 -5.86
CA LEU A 112 -5.34 2.81 -5.43
C LEU A 112 -5.39 1.90 -6.66
N TRP A 113 -4.94 0.66 -6.51
CA TRP A 113 -4.94 -0.31 -7.59
C TRP A 113 -5.38 -1.68 -7.13
N GLY A 114 -6.10 -2.37 -8.02
CA GLY A 114 -6.41 -3.78 -7.92
C GLY A 114 -7.40 -4.15 -6.82
N GLY A 115 -7.22 -5.34 -6.25
CA GLY A 115 -8.03 -5.87 -5.17
C GLY A 115 -9.18 -6.77 -5.63
N LEU A 116 -10.16 -6.96 -4.76
CA LEU A 116 -11.36 -7.76 -4.94
C LEU A 116 -12.57 -6.88 -5.24
N ASP A 117 -13.47 -7.40 -6.06
CA ASP A 117 -14.79 -6.84 -6.25
C ASP A 117 -15.79 -7.55 -5.32
N LYS A 118 -16.37 -6.79 -4.39
CA LYS A 118 -17.35 -7.30 -3.42
C LYS A 118 -18.66 -7.81 -4.02
N ARG A 119 -19.01 -7.38 -5.24
CA ARG A 119 -20.24 -7.77 -5.95
C ARG A 119 -20.00 -8.96 -6.87
N ARG A 120 -18.85 -8.98 -7.54
CA ARG A 120 -18.51 -9.99 -8.55
C ARG A 120 -17.67 -11.15 -8.00
N TRP A 121 -17.11 -10.99 -6.80
CA TRP A 121 -16.24 -11.96 -6.15
C TRP A 121 -15.07 -12.41 -7.06
N CYS A 122 -14.44 -11.44 -7.71
CA CYS A 122 -13.30 -11.63 -8.60
C CYS A 122 -12.26 -10.52 -8.39
N CYS A 123 -11.05 -10.72 -8.91
CA CYS A 123 -10.05 -9.65 -8.90
C CYS A 123 -10.46 -8.50 -9.81
N SER A 124 -10.20 -7.28 -9.36
CA SER A 124 -10.33 -6.05 -10.14
C SER A 124 -8.96 -5.50 -10.49
N ASN A 125 -8.92 -4.66 -11.53
CA ASN A 125 -7.79 -3.85 -11.95
C ASN A 125 -8.25 -2.38 -12.06
N ASP A 126 -9.10 -1.95 -11.14
CA ASP A 126 -9.54 -0.56 -11.09
C ASP A 126 -8.37 0.32 -10.63
N LEU A 127 -7.93 1.23 -11.51
CA LEU A 127 -7.03 2.31 -11.13
C LEU A 127 -7.88 3.46 -10.62
N THR A 128 -7.71 3.80 -9.35
CA THR A 128 -8.47 4.88 -8.72
C THR A 128 -7.52 5.94 -8.23
N GLN A 129 -7.78 7.18 -8.64
CA GLN A 129 -7.11 8.35 -8.12
C GLN A 129 -7.98 9.03 -7.07
N VAL A 130 -7.40 9.39 -5.94
CA VAL A 130 -8.06 10.14 -4.88
C VAL A 130 -7.30 11.44 -4.66
N ASP A 131 -7.91 12.55 -5.09
CA ASP A 131 -7.41 13.88 -4.79
C ASP A 131 -7.86 14.27 -3.38
N ILE A 132 -6.92 14.49 -2.48
CA ILE A 132 -7.16 14.95 -1.12
C ILE A 132 -6.77 16.42 -1.03
N THR A 133 -7.68 17.27 -0.58
CA THR A 133 -7.38 18.66 -0.25
C THR A 133 -7.51 18.87 1.25
N ILE A 134 -6.49 19.49 1.82
CA ILE A 134 -6.30 19.68 3.24
C ILE A 134 -6.30 21.18 3.51
N THR A 135 -7.33 21.66 4.22
CA THR A 135 -7.46 23.07 4.62
C THR A 135 -7.48 23.16 6.14
N PRO A 136 -7.20 24.33 6.75
CA PRO A 136 -7.47 24.56 8.16
C PRO A 136 -8.85 24.03 8.56
N LYS A 137 -8.90 23.14 9.57
CA LYS A 137 -10.12 22.54 10.17
C LYS A 137 -10.89 21.51 9.34
N THR A 138 -10.62 21.33 8.04
CA THR A 138 -11.35 20.33 7.24
C THR A 138 -10.52 19.74 6.11
N THR A 139 -10.94 18.58 5.63
CA THR A 139 -10.36 17.91 4.47
C THR A 139 -11.48 17.50 3.53
N THR A 140 -11.22 17.62 2.24
CA THR A 140 -12.12 17.16 1.18
C THR A 140 -11.40 16.12 0.34
N ALA A 141 -12.14 15.13 -0.14
CA ALA A 141 -11.60 14.10 -1.02
C ALA A 141 -12.43 14.05 -2.31
N LYS A 142 -11.76 13.89 -3.45
CA LYS A 142 -12.35 13.63 -4.76
C LYS A 142 -11.72 12.36 -5.35
N VAL A 143 -12.46 11.27 -5.20
CA VAL A 143 -12.25 10.02 -5.93
C VAL A 143 -12.61 10.18 -7.41
N SER A 144 -11.71 9.73 -8.27
CA SER A 144 -11.81 9.59 -9.72
C SER A 144 -11.39 8.17 -10.10
N ILE A 145 -12.32 7.34 -10.58
CA ILE A 145 -11.98 6.04 -11.16
C ILE A 145 -11.42 6.31 -12.56
N LEU A 146 -10.19 5.88 -12.82
CA LEU A 146 -9.51 6.08 -14.09
C LEU A 146 -9.92 4.93 -15.03
N PRO A 147 -10.65 5.24 -16.11
CA PRO A 147 -11.27 4.21 -16.93
C PRO A 147 -10.20 3.43 -17.71
N GLY A 148 -10.46 2.13 -17.93
CA GLY A 148 -9.48 1.20 -18.52
C GLY A 148 -9.11 1.50 -19.97
N ASP A 149 -9.93 2.27 -20.69
CA ASP A 149 -9.66 2.77 -22.04
C ASP A 149 -8.49 3.75 -22.11
N LYS A 150 -8.13 4.39 -20.98
CA LYS A 150 -6.98 5.29 -20.86
C LYS A 150 -5.72 4.61 -20.38
N GLN A 151 -5.78 3.32 -20.05
CA GLN A 151 -4.64 2.58 -19.52
C GLN A 151 -4.02 1.72 -20.62
N ASP A 152 -2.69 1.71 -20.68
CA ASP A 152 -1.93 0.89 -21.63
C ASP A 152 -1.04 -0.12 -20.89
N GLY A 153 -0.84 -1.30 -21.47
CA GLY A 153 -0.01 -2.36 -20.90
C GLY A 153 -0.52 -2.99 -19.60
N VAL A 154 -1.83 -2.89 -19.33
CA VAL A 154 -2.45 -3.21 -18.02
C VAL A 154 -2.09 -4.63 -17.52
N PRO A 155 -1.52 -4.76 -16.30
CA PRO A 155 -1.26 -6.04 -15.65
C PRO A 155 -2.54 -6.81 -15.35
N SER A 156 -2.44 -8.13 -15.18
CA SER A 156 -3.62 -8.92 -14.83
C SER A 156 -4.23 -8.46 -13.48
N PRO A 157 -5.58 -8.45 -13.35
CA PRO A 157 -6.26 -8.12 -12.10
C PRO A 157 -5.78 -8.99 -10.95
N ARG A 158 -5.46 -8.38 -9.79
CA ARG A 158 -4.87 -9.10 -8.66
C ARG A 158 -5.13 -8.47 -7.29
N THR A 159 -5.10 -9.28 -6.23
CA THR A 159 -5.16 -8.86 -4.81
C THR A 159 -3.92 -9.31 -4.05
N GLY A 160 -3.64 -8.74 -2.88
CA GLY A 160 -2.49 -9.10 -2.05
C GLY A 160 -1.15 -8.80 -2.73
N HIS A 161 -1.11 -7.78 -3.57
CA HIS A 161 0.10 -7.30 -4.23
C HIS A 161 0.66 -6.10 -3.45
N THR A 162 1.85 -5.65 -3.85
CA THR A 162 2.41 -4.40 -3.37
C THR A 162 2.50 -3.38 -4.50
N LEU A 163 2.22 -2.12 -4.18
CA LEU A 163 2.37 -0.98 -5.07
C LEU A 163 3.12 0.11 -4.31
N VAL A 164 4.33 0.43 -4.76
CA VAL A 164 5.20 1.38 -4.07
C VAL A 164 5.57 2.52 -5.00
N ALA A 165 5.32 3.75 -4.57
CA ALA A 165 5.78 4.94 -5.26
C ALA A 165 7.30 5.07 -5.13
N ILE A 166 8.00 5.18 -6.26
CA ILE A 166 9.46 5.39 -6.30
C ILE A 166 9.82 6.84 -6.62
N SER A 167 8.89 7.58 -7.20
CA SER A 167 9.00 9.02 -7.46
C SER A 167 7.61 9.65 -7.42
N SER A 168 7.49 10.92 -7.83
CA SER A 168 6.18 11.50 -8.11
C SER A 168 5.48 10.70 -9.21
N LEU A 169 6.09 10.63 -10.39
CA LEU A 169 5.37 10.16 -11.57
C LEU A 169 5.36 8.64 -11.74
N GLN A 170 5.98 7.89 -10.82
CA GLN A 170 6.25 6.47 -11.01
C GLN A 170 6.00 5.63 -9.75
N ALA A 171 5.38 4.48 -9.97
CA ALA A 171 5.19 3.44 -8.97
C ALA A 171 5.55 2.06 -9.53
N ILE A 172 5.99 1.16 -8.66
CA ILE A 172 6.30 -0.22 -9.00
C ILE A 172 5.23 -1.12 -8.38
N LEU A 173 4.62 -1.95 -9.22
CA LEU A 173 3.73 -3.04 -8.85
C LEU A 173 4.52 -4.35 -8.89
N PHE A 174 4.34 -5.17 -7.85
CA PHE A 174 4.85 -6.54 -7.82
C PHE A 174 3.93 -7.48 -7.04
N GLY A 175 3.98 -8.76 -7.40
CA GLY A 175 3.29 -9.84 -6.70
C GLY A 175 1.78 -9.89 -6.94
N GLY A 176 1.09 -10.53 -6.01
CA GLY A 176 -0.36 -10.66 -5.96
C GLY A 176 -0.91 -11.99 -6.49
N LEU A 177 -2.20 -12.21 -6.21
CA LEU A 177 -2.97 -13.38 -6.62
C LEU A 177 -4.05 -13.00 -7.61
N GLU A 178 -4.28 -13.87 -8.58
CA GLU A 178 -5.42 -13.77 -9.48
C GLU A 178 -6.46 -14.83 -9.08
N LEU A 179 -7.67 -14.38 -8.78
CA LEU A 179 -8.81 -15.26 -8.58
C LEU A 179 -9.36 -15.69 -9.93
N ALA A 180 -8.96 -16.87 -10.38
CA ALA A 180 -9.56 -17.50 -11.55
C ALA A 180 -11.02 -17.88 -11.25
N SER A 181 -11.96 -17.07 -11.72
CA SER A 181 -13.37 -17.45 -11.85
C SER A 181 -13.86 -17.04 -13.22
N ARG A 182 -13.68 -17.93 -14.20
CA ARG A 182 -14.41 -17.86 -15.46
C ARG A 182 -14.83 -19.28 -15.80
N HIS A 183 -16.07 -19.60 -15.46
CA HIS A 183 -16.88 -20.71 -15.97
C HIS A 183 -16.10 -21.95 -16.45
N VAL A 184 -16.02 -22.97 -15.58
CA VAL A 184 -16.45 -24.37 -15.76
C VAL A 184 -15.94 -25.15 -14.54
N GLY A 185 -16.88 -25.68 -13.74
CA GLY A 185 -16.61 -26.72 -12.72
C GLY A 185 -15.98 -26.23 -11.42
N LEU A 186 -16.72 -26.31 -10.32
CA LEU A 186 -16.30 -26.01 -8.96
C LEU A 186 -15.00 -26.73 -8.55
N GLY A 187 -13.88 -26.04 -8.72
CA GLY A 187 -12.58 -26.35 -8.13
C GLY A 187 -11.91 -25.03 -7.78
N THR A 188 -12.24 -24.48 -6.61
CA THR A 188 -11.70 -23.20 -6.11
C THR A 188 -10.19 -23.28 -6.01
N CYS A 189 -9.49 -22.63 -6.92
CA CYS A 189 -8.04 -22.57 -6.91
C CYS A 189 -7.63 -21.16 -7.32
N ALA A 190 -7.56 -20.27 -6.33
CA ALA A 190 -6.81 -19.01 -6.48
C ALA A 190 -5.41 -19.37 -6.96
N GLN A 191 -4.99 -18.88 -8.13
CA GLN A 191 -3.63 -19.08 -8.60
C GLN A 191 -2.85 -17.81 -8.27
N SER A 192 -1.59 -17.95 -7.81
CA SER A 192 -0.70 -16.77 -7.80
C SER A 192 -0.66 -16.15 -9.18
N CYS A 193 -0.55 -14.82 -9.24
CA CYS A 193 -0.37 -14.17 -10.52
C CYS A 193 0.87 -14.76 -11.18
N LYS A 194 0.69 -15.54 -12.26
CA LYS A 194 1.73 -16.43 -12.80
C LYS A 194 2.94 -15.70 -13.39
N ASP A 195 2.87 -14.39 -13.49
CA ASP A 195 3.77 -13.62 -14.33
C ASP A 195 5.10 -13.33 -13.63
N GLY A 196 5.10 -13.10 -12.31
CA GLY A 196 6.34 -12.92 -11.52
C GLY A 196 7.14 -11.68 -11.92
N TYR A 197 6.50 -10.74 -12.64
CA TYR A 197 7.16 -9.56 -13.18
C TYR A 197 6.90 -8.32 -12.36
N PHE A 198 7.86 -7.41 -12.42
CA PHE A 198 7.70 -6.03 -11.95
C PHE A 198 7.09 -5.18 -13.06
N TYR A 199 6.14 -4.33 -12.69
CA TYR A 199 5.54 -3.36 -13.58
C TYR A 199 5.77 -1.94 -13.06
N LEU A 200 6.31 -1.08 -13.90
CA LEU A 200 6.46 0.35 -13.64
C LEU A 200 5.26 1.09 -14.23
N LEU A 201 4.46 1.72 -13.38
CA LEU A 201 3.38 2.61 -13.77
C LEU A 201 3.93 4.01 -14.00
N ASP A 202 3.79 4.53 -15.22
CA ASP A 202 3.85 5.97 -15.48
C ASP A 202 2.48 6.59 -15.18
N MET A 203 2.41 7.47 -14.20
CA MET A 203 1.15 8.08 -13.74
C MET A 203 0.66 9.21 -14.62
N THR A 204 1.52 9.77 -15.46
CA THR A 204 1.12 10.81 -16.43
C THR A 204 0.40 10.16 -17.60
N THR A 205 0.98 9.09 -18.14
CA THR A 205 0.45 8.40 -19.32
C THR A 205 -0.46 7.22 -18.98
N LEU A 206 -0.57 6.85 -17.70
CA LEU A 206 -1.27 5.66 -17.21
C LEU A 206 -0.81 4.38 -17.93
N ARG A 207 0.49 4.29 -18.19
CA ARG A 207 1.10 3.19 -18.93
C ARG A 207 1.87 2.29 -17.98
N TRP A 208 1.55 1.01 -18.03
CA TRP A 208 2.27 -0.02 -17.32
C TRP A 208 3.37 -0.60 -18.20
N ASN A 209 4.61 -0.36 -17.81
CA ASN A 209 5.78 -0.89 -18.50
C ASN A 209 6.32 -2.06 -17.69
N LYS A 210 6.28 -3.25 -18.28
CA LYS A 210 6.92 -4.44 -17.74
C LYS A 210 8.44 -4.22 -17.69
N LEU A 211 9.04 -4.36 -16.51
CA LEU A 211 10.49 -4.18 -16.37
C LEU A 211 11.26 -5.33 -17.03
N PRO A 212 12.42 -5.04 -17.66
CA PRO A 212 13.26 -6.04 -18.32
C PRO A 212 14.10 -6.81 -17.30
N LEU A 213 13.45 -7.45 -16.33
CA LEU A 213 14.05 -8.25 -15.27
C LEU A 213 13.66 -9.72 -15.45
N PRO A 214 14.50 -10.67 -15.01
CA PRO A 214 14.07 -12.06 -14.91
C PRO A 214 12.84 -12.15 -13.99
N PRO A 215 11.82 -12.97 -14.35
CA PRO A 215 10.66 -13.15 -13.50
C PRO A 215 11.09 -13.83 -12.19
N LEU A 216 10.58 -13.31 -11.08
CA LEU A 216 10.69 -13.98 -9.79
C LEU A 216 9.61 -15.05 -9.66
N VAL A 217 9.81 -15.98 -8.73
CA VAL A 217 8.73 -16.88 -8.31
C VAL A 217 7.55 -16.02 -7.85
N PRO A 218 6.37 -16.19 -8.47
CA PRO A 218 5.17 -15.47 -8.07
C PRO A 218 4.89 -15.58 -6.58
N ARG A 219 4.76 -14.43 -5.94
CA ARG A 219 4.40 -14.34 -4.52
C ARG A 219 3.30 -13.33 -4.30
N ALA A 220 2.61 -13.49 -3.18
CA ALA A 220 1.59 -12.54 -2.74
C ALA A 220 1.63 -12.37 -1.22
N TYR A 221 0.91 -11.34 -0.75
CA TYR A 221 0.89 -10.91 0.65
C TYR A 221 2.29 -10.66 1.20
N ASP A 222 3.23 -10.31 0.32
CA ASP A 222 4.53 -9.78 0.68
C ASP A 222 4.39 -8.35 1.22
N SER A 223 5.35 -7.96 2.04
CA SER A 223 5.49 -6.56 2.47
C SER A 223 6.59 -5.91 1.66
N SER A 224 6.37 -4.68 1.21
CA SER A 224 7.44 -3.96 0.52
C SER A 224 7.48 -2.47 0.86
N THR A 225 8.67 -1.89 0.71
CA THR A 225 8.90 -0.47 0.94
C THR A 225 9.99 0.06 0.03
N TRP A 226 9.90 1.35 -0.32
CA TRP A 226 10.93 2.06 -1.04
C TRP A 226 11.86 2.78 -0.07
N VAL A 227 13.16 2.60 -0.28
CA VAL A 227 14.23 3.27 0.47
C VAL A 227 14.85 4.32 -0.45
N PRO A 228 14.49 5.62 -0.32
CA PRO A 228 14.94 6.65 -1.25
C PRO A 228 16.45 6.86 -1.25
N ALA A 229 17.10 6.74 -0.09
CA ALA A 229 18.53 7.00 0.06
C ALA A 229 19.43 6.04 -0.75
N SER A 230 18.93 4.83 -1.02
CA SER A 230 19.64 3.81 -1.80
C SER A 230 18.93 3.49 -3.12
N SER A 231 17.86 4.23 -3.45
CA SER A 231 16.95 3.95 -4.57
C SER A 231 16.62 2.47 -4.68
N THR A 232 16.23 1.85 -3.56
CA THR A 232 15.99 0.41 -3.47
C THR A 232 14.60 0.12 -2.94
N MET A 233 13.85 -0.72 -3.65
CA MET A 233 12.64 -1.34 -3.14
C MET A 233 13.03 -2.65 -2.46
N VAL A 234 12.60 -2.84 -1.21
CA VAL A 234 12.81 -4.07 -0.45
C VAL A 234 11.48 -4.77 -0.31
N ILE A 235 11.44 -6.05 -0.69
CA ILE A 235 10.28 -6.94 -0.54
C ILE A 235 10.67 -8.04 0.44
N VAL A 236 9.81 -8.31 1.41
CA VAL A 236 10.07 -9.29 2.47
C VAL A 236 8.93 -10.30 2.52
N GLY A 237 9.33 -11.57 2.50
CA GLY A 237 8.47 -12.72 2.75
C GLY A 237 7.36 -12.89 1.72
N GLY A 238 6.14 -13.12 2.22
CA GLY A 238 4.95 -13.44 1.44
C GLY A 238 4.71 -14.95 1.33
N ILE A 239 3.75 -15.31 0.49
CA ILE A 239 3.40 -16.70 0.18
C ILE A 239 3.70 -17.00 -1.28
N THR A 240 4.16 -18.22 -1.55
CA THR A 240 4.24 -18.81 -2.89
C THR A 240 3.38 -20.06 -2.94
N TYR A 241 3.10 -20.54 -4.15
CA TYR A 241 2.29 -21.74 -4.36
C TYR A 241 3.23 -22.86 -4.75
N SER A 242 3.03 -24.05 -4.15
CA SER A 242 3.93 -25.19 -4.34
C SER A 242 3.96 -25.73 -5.78
N GLY A 243 3.09 -25.24 -6.67
CA GLY A 243 2.95 -25.72 -8.05
C GLY A 243 2.29 -27.10 -8.17
N HIS A 244 2.22 -27.86 -7.07
CA HIS A 244 1.64 -29.21 -7.01
C HIS A 244 0.19 -29.21 -6.56
N CYS A 245 -0.19 -28.31 -5.66
CA CYS A 245 -1.56 -28.13 -5.20
C CYS A 245 -1.91 -26.64 -5.09
N PRO A 246 -3.03 -26.16 -5.66
CA PRO A 246 -3.37 -24.73 -5.62
C PRO A 246 -3.79 -24.22 -4.25
N SER A 247 -4.02 -25.11 -3.28
CA SER A 247 -4.29 -24.73 -1.89
C SER A 247 -3.04 -24.75 -1.00
N GLU A 248 -1.94 -25.33 -1.47
CA GLU A 248 -0.71 -25.41 -0.71
C GLU A 248 0.09 -24.11 -0.87
N ARG A 249 0.23 -23.42 0.26
CA ARG A 249 0.95 -22.14 0.36
C ARG A 249 2.22 -22.36 1.15
N LEU A 250 3.34 -21.95 0.55
CA LEU A 250 4.64 -21.96 1.19
C LEU A 250 4.96 -20.54 1.64
N SER A 251 5.23 -20.37 2.94
CA SER A 251 5.76 -19.10 3.44
C SER A 251 7.15 -18.91 2.87
N VAL A 252 7.40 -17.74 2.31
CA VAL A 252 8.75 -17.33 1.91
C VAL A 252 9.31 -16.44 3.01
N SER A 253 10.60 -16.58 3.28
CA SER A 253 11.33 -15.72 4.23
C SER A 253 12.39 -14.87 3.54
N ASP A 254 12.56 -15.05 2.23
CA ASP A 254 13.55 -14.33 1.44
C ASP A 254 13.25 -12.84 1.37
N VAL A 255 14.35 -12.10 1.25
CA VAL A 255 14.33 -10.66 1.00
C VAL A 255 14.75 -10.43 -0.44
N VAL A 256 13.91 -9.71 -1.19
CA VAL A 256 14.20 -9.30 -2.56
C VAL A 256 14.46 -7.80 -2.58
N CYS A 257 15.60 -7.41 -3.11
CA CYS A 257 15.99 -6.03 -3.28
C CYS A 257 15.98 -5.68 -4.78
N LEU A 258 15.11 -4.75 -5.16
CA LEU A 258 15.11 -4.13 -6.49
C LEU A 258 15.74 -2.74 -6.40
N LYS A 259 16.98 -2.61 -6.89
CA LYS A 259 17.67 -1.33 -6.98
C LYS A 259 17.37 -0.67 -8.33
N VAL A 260 17.00 0.60 -8.30
CA VAL A 260 16.79 1.45 -9.47
C VAL A 260 17.91 2.48 -9.49
N SER A 261 18.89 2.30 -10.38
CA SER A 261 20.05 3.21 -10.44
C SER A 261 19.75 4.45 -11.28
N ASP A 262 19.01 4.26 -12.37
CA ASP A 262 18.46 5.28 -13.28
C ASP A 262 17.09 4.80 -13.79
N THR A 263 16.28 5.65 -14.43
CA THR A 263 14.92 5.31 -14.95
C THR A 263 14.88 4.13 -15.94
N SER A 264 16.04 3.61 -16.35
CA SER A 264 16.19 2.50 -17.28
C SER A 264 17.08 1.36 -16.78
N GLN A 265 17.70 1.48 -15.59
CA GLN A 265 18.61 0.45 -15.06
C GLN A 265 18.11 -0.13 -13.75
N TYR A 266 17.89 -1.44 -13.78
CA TYR A 266 17.31 -2.21 -12.69
C TYR A 266 18.24 -3.36 -12.31
N THR A 267 18.48 -3.53 -11.01
CA THR A 267 19.25 -4.65 -10.49
C THR A 267 18.43 -5.37 -9.44
N LEU A 268 18.32 -6.68 -9.59
CA LEU A 268 17.59 -7.54 -8.68
C LEU A 268 18.58 -8.35 -7.85
N THR A 269 18.35 -8.44 -6.55
CA THR A 269 19.14 -9.26 -5.63
C THR A 269 18.20 -10.03 -4.73
N GLU A 270 18.35 -11.35 -4.69
CA GLU A 270 17.58 -12.24 -3.82
C GLU A 270 18.47 -12.73 -2.69
N ILE A 271 18.06 -12.44 -1.45
CA ILE A 271 18.75 -12.87 -0.24
C ILE A 271 17.91 -13.98 0.37
N HIS A 272 18.40 -15.20 0.23
CA HIS A 272 17.76 -16.38 0.80
C HIS A 272 18.10 -16.47 2.28
N MET A 273 17.06 -16.38 3.10
CA MET A 273 17.21 -16.45 4.55
C MET A 273 17.15 -17.90 4.97
N GLU A 274 18.26 -18.63 4.90
CA GLU A 274 18.34 -19.94 5.55
C GLU A 274 18.28 -19.73 7.08
N GLY A 275 17.36 -20.43 7.73
CA GLY A 275 16.97 -20.23 9.14
C GLY A 275 18.04 -20.54 10.19
N ARG A 276 19.34 -20.33 9.93
CA ARG A 276 20.44 -20.59 10.87
C ARG A 276 21.54 -19.54 10.99
N GLU A 277 21.57 -18.45 10.20
CA GLU A 277 22.72 -17.52 10.26
C GLU A 277 22.47 -16.15 10.93
N LEU A 278 21.22 -15.80 11.25
CA LEU A 278 20.90 -14.45 11.79
C LEU A 278 21.37 -14.19 13.23
N LEU A 279 21.77 -15.23 13.96
CA LEU A 279 22.35 -15.08 15.31
C LEU A 279 23.87 -14.83 15.30
N GLN A 280 24.56 -15.01 14.17
CA GLN A 280 26.01 -14.79 14.09
C GLN A 280 26.37 -13.41 13.54
N THR A 281 25.60 -12.85 12.61
CA THR A 281 25.95 -11.57 11.97
C THR A 281 25.62 -10.34 12.82
N LEU A 282 24.67 -10.44 13.77
CA LEU A 282 24.38 -9.36 14.73
C LEU A 282 25.35 -9.35 15.92
N ASN A 283 25.83 -10.52 16.36
CA ASN A 283 26.79 -10.61 17.48
C ASN A 283 28.23 -10.22 17.10
N GLN A 284 28.56 -10.09 15.80
CA GLN A 284 29.89 -9.64 15.38
C GLN A 284 30.02 -8.12 15.21
N ARG A 285 28.92 -7.35 15.25
CA ARG A 285 28.98 -5.88 15.20
C ARG A 285 29.01 -5.20 16.57
N ASP A 286 28.65 -5.91 17.63
CA ASP A 286 28.75 -5.40 19.01
C ASP A 286 30.09 -5.78 19.69
N ALA A 287 31.02 -6.39 18.95
CA ALA A 287 32.34 -6.82 19.43
C ALA A 287 33.53 -6.18 18.67
N GLN A 288 33.32 -5.07 17.97
CA GLN A 288 34.40 -4.22 17.42
C GLN A 288 34.25 -2.76 17.86
#